data_AF-A0A536AGH9-F1
#
_entry.id   AF-A0A536AGH9-F1
#
_cell.length_a   1.000
_cell.length_b   1.000
_cell.length_c   1.000
_cell.angle_alpha   90.00
_cell.angle_beta   90.00
_cell.angle_gamma   90.00
#
_symmetry.space_group_name_H-M   'P 1'
#
loop_
_entity.id
_entity.type
_entity.pdbx_description
1 polymer ?
#
loop_
_entity_poly.entity_id
_entity_poly.type
_entity_poly.pdbx_seq_one_letter_code
_entity_poly.pdbx_strand_id
1 'polypeptide(L)'
;SPALRSRFAICLQSLGDMERIVGRTRQGSAVPNEVVALRDYLTIIPRLRELLLGCDAQLLTKLAHELDQCPQVVELIGKSLARAHAADEQDDGERLIRAGFHAELDELIASIGESRRWIASLEAIERERTGIKSLKVGFNKVFGYYIEVRNTHLPSVPADYMRKQTLVNGERFITPELKEHEARILSATERIEEMERSIYADVLRQVSVYYPQLMTTAAAVARVDVLLCLAEVAVHQGYVRPRLEQSLDLEILGGRHPVVEYTLDGDVFIPNDTQLQGEQEEQGERIVLLTGPNMAGKSTYLRQVALITLLAQIGSFVPARRVRLGLVDRIFTRVGAEDDIASGKSTFMVEMEETATIIHHATRHSLIILDEIGRGTSTYDGLAIARAVVEHLHNVTEARTLFATHYHELASMATELPHLKVYTMQISDDKQGEIVFLHRVAPGCIGRSYGVHVAKLAGMPPGIVRRAEEVLQYLESGKDHAGTQLVFAQNGHTEEALQYALTPSNDEGKMVADGNSQYKAGENGQHNLEAAYNAPYSAQVVATSKSRYAWQSEEARFVAHALEQSNGRESDLDSIDLCAITPLDALNLLFVIQKNRNKN
;
A
#
# COMPACT_ATOMS: atom_id res chain seq x y z
N SER A 1 -4.01 -27.99 -19.16
CA SER A 1 -2.81 -28.85 -19.02
C SER A 1 -1.66 -28.03 -18.46
N PRO A 2 -0.86 -28.55 -17.51
CA PRO A 2 0.33 -27.86 -16.98
C PRO A 2 1.31 -27.44 -18.09
N ALA A 3 1.59 -28.34 -19.03
CA ALA A 3 2.51 -28.06 -20.14
C ALA A 3 2.04 -26.89 -21.02
N LEU A 4 0.72 -26.74 -21.21
CA LEU A 4 0.15 -25.64 -21.98
C LEU A 4 0.32 -24.30 -21.26
N ARG A 5 0.05 -24.26 -19.94
CA ARG A 5 0.24 -23.03 -19.15
C ARG A 5 1.71 -22.59 -19.12
N SER A 6 2.65 -23.52 -18.96
CA SER A 6 4.09 -23.21 -19.03
C SER A 6 4.49 -22.62 -20.39
N ARG A 7 3.92 -23.12 -21.50
CA ARG A 7 4.17 -22.55 -22.84
C ARG A 7 3.62 -21.12 -22.97
N PHE A 8 2.44 -20.85 -22.42
CA PHE A 8 1.90 -19.48 -22.36
C PHE A 8 2.79 -18.57 -21.50
N ALA A 9 3.20 -19.03 -20.31
CA ALA A 9 4.05 -18.26 -19.40
C ALA A 9 5.37 -17.84 -20.07
N ILE A 10 6.07 -18.78 -20.71
CA ILE A 10 7.33 -18.48 -21.43
C ILE A 10 7.10 -17.45 -22.55
N CYS A 11 5.97 -17.55 -23.26
CA CYS A 11 5.62 -16.63 -24.33
C CYS A 11 5.37 -15.22 -23.80
N LEU A 12 4.60 -15.09 -22.71
CA LEU A 12 4.22 -13.82 -22.10
C LEU A 12 5.38 -13.15 -21.35
N GLN A 13 6.28 -13.91 -20.73
CA GLN A 13 7.49 -13.38 -20.07
C GLN A 13 8.41 -12.60 -21.01
N SER A 14 8.33 -12.90 -22.31
CA SER A 14 9.10 -12.21 -23.35
C SER A 14 8.41 -10.94 -23.85
N LEU A 15 7.16 -10.70 -23.45
CA LEU A 15 6.39 -9.52 -23.79
C LEU A 15 6.49 -8.50 -22.64
N GLY A 16 6.69 -7.24 -23.01
CA GLY A 16 6.62 -6.12 -22.07
C GLY A 16 5.31 -5.35 -22.19
N ASP A 17 5.33 -4.13 -21.68
CA ASP A 17 4.18 -3.22 -21.69
C ASP A 17 3.95 -2.62 -23.09
N MET A 18 3.31 -3.39 -23.97
CA MET A 18 2.94 -2.97 -25.32
C MET A 18 2.01 -1.74 -25.30
N GLU A 19 1.04 -1.72 -24.39
CA GLU A 19 0.04 -0.65 -24.30
C GLU A 19 0.71 0.71 -24.07
N ARG A 20 1.63 0.79 -23.11
CA ARG A 20 2.38 2.00 -22.82
C ARG A 20 3.24 2.44 -24.00
N ILE A 21 3.96 1.51 -24.63
CA ILE A 21 4.84 1.82 -25.76
C ILE A 21 4.04 2.35 -26.95
N VAL A 22 2.90 1.73 -27.25
CA VAL A 22 1.99 2.15 -28.33
C VAL A 22 1.40 3.54 -28.03
N GLY A 23 1.01 3.80 -26.78
CA GLY A 23 0.57 5.11 -26.32
C GLY A 23 1.63 6.20 -26.50
N ARG A 24 2.87 5.94 -26.07
CA ARG A 24 4.01 6.87 -26.24
C ARG A 24 4.39 7.08 -27.71
N THR A 25 4.29 6.03 -28.53
CA THR A 25 4.54 6.09 -29.97
C THR A 25 3.59 7.08 -30.63
N ARG A 26 2.29 6.99 -30.29
CA ARG A 26 1.27 7.94 -30.77
C ARG A 26 1.52 9.38 -30.31
N GLN A 27 2.06 9.57 -29.11
CA GLN A 27 2.40 10.89 -28.58
C GLN A 27 3.71 11.46 -29.14
N GLY A 28 4.50 10.65 -29.87
CA GLY A 28 5.83 11.05 -30.34
C GLY A 28 6.91 11.05 -29.24
N SER A 29 6.63 10.46 -28.07
CA SER A 29 7.50 10.48 -26.88
C SER A 29 8.18 9.13 -26.60
N ALA A 30 7.98 8.12 -27.45
CA ALA A 30 8.59 6.80 -27.30
C ALA A 30 10.10 6.87 -27.55
N VAL A 31 10.87 6.21 -26.70
CA VAL A 31 12.33 6.09 -26.85
C VAL A 31 12.64 5.02 -27.91
N PRO A 32 13.70 5.15 -28.74
CA PRO A 32 14.00 4.20 -29.80
C PRO A 32 14.05 2.73 -29.35
N ASN A 33 14.66 2.44 -28.20
CA ASN A 33 14.71 1.09 -27.64
C ASN A 33 13.32 0.53 -27.29
N GLU A 34 12.36 1.38 -26.90
CA GLU A 34 10.98 0.94 -26.67
C GLU A 34 10.30 0.54 -27.99
N VAL A 35 10.53 1.29 -29.07
CA VAL A 35 9.97 0.99 -30.40
C VAL A 35 10.59 -0.28 -30.98
N VAL A 36 11.89 -0.47 -30.81
CA VAL A 36 12.57 -1.73 -31.17
C VAL A 36 12.03 -2.90 -30.34
N ALA A 37 11.75 -2.70 -29.05
CA ALA A 37 11.11 -3.72 -28.22
C ALA A 37 9.68 -4.04 -28.70
N LEU A 38 8.89 -3.04 -29.12
CA LEU A 38 7.57 -3.27 -29.72
C LEU A 38 7.65 -4.18 -30.95
N ARG A 39 8.62 -3.96 -31.83
CA ARG A 39 8.89 -4.87 -32.96
C ARG A 39 9.14 -6.29 -32.45
N ASP A 40 10.03 -6.46 -31.48
CA ASP A 40 10.38 -7.77 -30.93
C ASP A 40 9.15 -8.46 -30.31
N TYR A 41 8.29 -7.73 -29.59
CA TYR A 41 7.03 -8.25 -29.06
C TYR A 41 6.09 -8.71 -30.17
N LEU A 42 5.93 -7.92 -31.24
CA LEU A 42 5.10 -8.27 -32.39
C LEU A 42 5.57 -9.55 -33.10
N THR A 43 6.88 -9.85 -33.10
CA THR A 43 7.40 -11.11 -33.66
C THR A 43 6.99 -12.36 -32.86
N ILE A 44 6.58 -12.20 -31.59
CA ILE A 44 6.15 -13.28 -30.70
C ILE A 44 4.64 -13.55 -30.84
N ILE A 45 3.86 -12.55 -31.25
CA ILE A 45 2.40 -12.64 -31.40
C ILE A 45 1.92 -13.82 -32.25
N PRO A 46 2.55 -14.18 -33.40
CA PRO A 46 2.17 -15.37 -34.17
C PRO A 46 2.17 -16.66 -33.33
N ARG A 47 3.19 -16.85 -32.50
CA ARG A 47 3.32 -18.02 -31.62
C ARG A 47 2.23 -18.02 -30.55
N LEU A 48 1.94 -16.86 -29.95
CA LEU A 48 0.86 -16.74 -28.97
C LEU A 48 -0.50 -17.08 -29.59
N ARG A 49 -0.75 -16.59 -30.81
CA ARG A 49 -1.96 -16.88 -31.57
C ARG A 49 -2.12 -18.37 -31.86
N GLU A 50 -1.06 -19.06 -32.27
CA GLU A 50 -1.09 -20.52 -32.47
C GLU A 50 -1.42 -21.28 -31.18
N LEU A 51 -0.85 -20.87 -30.04
CA LEU A 51 -1.17 -21.47 -28.74
C LEU A 51 -2.65 -21.31 -28.38
N LEU A 52 -3.23 -20.14 -28.63
CA LEU A 52 -4.64 -19.87 -28.36
C LEU A 52 -5.58 -20.66 -29.30
N LEU A 53 -5.24 -20.76 -30.58
CA LEU A 53 -6.00 -21.55 -31.56
C LEU A 53 -5.96 -23.05 -31.28
N GLY A 54 -4.91 -23.54 -30.62
CA GLY A 54 -4.81 -24.94 -30.17
C GLY A 54 -5.67 -25.27 -28.94
N CYS A 55 -6.47 -24.34 -28.43
CA CYS A 55 -7.33 -24.54 -27.26
C CYS A 55 -8.81 -24.68 -27.65
N ASP A 56 -9.56 -25.55 -26.96
CA ASP A 56 -10.99 -25.81 -27.22
C ASP A 56 -11.96 -24.77 -26.60
N ALA A 57 -11.47 -23.60 -26.19
CA ALA A 57 -12.27 -22.59 -25.51
C ALA A 57 -12.60 -21.39 -26.41
N GLN A 58 -13.88 -21.11 -26.62
CA GLN A 58 -14.37 -20.04 -27.51
C GLN A 58 -13.77 -18.65 -27.19
N LEU A 59 -13.59 -18.32 -25.91
CA LEU A 59 -12.96 -17.07 -25.49
C LEU A 59 -11.51 -16.97 -25.98
N LEU A 60 -10.74 -18.06 -25.87
CA LEU A 60 -9.34 -18.09 -26.31
C LEU A 60 -9.25 -18.00 -27.84
N THR A 61 -10.16 -18.67 -28.56
CA THR A 61 -10.26 -18.53 -30.01
C THR A 61 -10.58 -17.08 -30.41
N LYS A 62 -11.51 -16.41 -29.72
CA LYS A 62 -11.82 -15.00 -29.96
C LYS A 62 -10.60 -14.10 -29.73
N LEU A 63 -9.87 -14.29 -28.61
CA LEU A 63 -8.64 -13.55 -28.33
C LEU A 63 -7.59 -13.80 -29.42
N ALA A 64 -7.47 -15.02 -29.93
CA ALA A 64 -6.55 -15.34 -31.03
C ALA A 64 -6.85 -14.56 -32.32
N HIS A 65 -8.13 -14.24 -32.57
CA HIS A 65 -8.55 -13.42 -33.71
C HIS A 65 -8.37 -11.92 -33.47
N GLU A 66 -8.32 -11.47 -32.21
CA GLU A 66 -7.99 -10.09 -31.84
C GLU A 66 -6.48 -9.80 -31.93
N LEU A 67 -5.63 -10.83 -31.91
CA LEU A 67 -4.18 -10.71 -32.08
C LEU A 67 -3.79 -10.44 -33.54
N ASP A 68 -3.42 -9.20 -33.83
CA ASP A 68 -2.83 -8.80 -35.09
C ASP A 68 -1.29 -8.89 -35.00
N GLN A 69 -0.67 -9.47 -36.03
CA GLN A 69 0.78 -9.62 -36.11
C GLN A 69 1.44 -8.31 -36.58
N CYS A 70 0.67 -7.39 -37.17
CA CYS A 70 1.13 -6.11 -37.69
C CYS A 70 2.45 -6.21 -38.48
N PRO A 71 2.56 -7.08 -39.51
CA PRO A 71 3.83 -7.32 -40.20
C PRO A 71 4.42 -6.04 -40.81
N GLN A 72 3.57 -5.09 -41.21
CA GLN A 72 3.99 -3.79 -41.73
C GLN A 72 4.75 -2.96 -40.68
N VAL A 73 4.32 -3.02 -39.41
CA VAL A 73 4.99 -2.35 -38.30
C VAL A 73 6.33 -3.02 -38.00
N VAL A 74 6.35 -4.37 -37.98
CA VAL A 74 7.58 -5.14 -37.78
C VAL A 74 8.61 -4.82 -38.86
N GLU A 75 8.19 -4.80 -40.12
CA GLU A 75 9.04 -4.50 -41.27
C GLU A 75 9.53 -3.06 -41.26
N LEU A 76 8.64 -2.09 -41.01
CA LEU A 76 8.99 -0.67 -40.94
C LEU A 76 10.07 -0.44 -39.86
N ILE A 77 9.84 -0.92 -38.63
CA ILE A 77 10.79 -0.74 -37.54
C ILE A 77 12.10 -1.49 -37.82
N GLY A 78 12.02 -2.70 -38.39
CA GLY A 78 13.19 -3.51 -38.76
C GLY A 78 14.07 -2.88 -39.84
N LYS A 79 13.47 -2.15 -40.79
CA LYS A 79 14.19 -1.43 -41.85
C LYS A 79 14.70 -0.05 -41.42
N SER A 80 14.04 0.60 -40.46
CA SER A 80 14.32 1.98 -40.07
C SER A 80 15.25 2.14 -38.87
N LEU A 81 15.10 1.32 -37.82
CA LEU A 81 15.82 1.52 -36.56
C LEU A 81 16.95 0.50 -36.39
N ALA A 82 18.11 0.98 -35.98
CA ALA A 82 19.22 0.13 -35.55
C ALA A 82 19.01 -0.33 -34.10
N ARG A 83 19.59 -1.47 -33.72
CA ARG A 83 19.55 -1.96 -32.34
C ARG A 83 20.74 -1.38 -31.58
N ALA A 84 20.50 -0.66 -30.50
CA ALA A 84 21.57 -0.18 -29.62
C ALA A 84 22.43 -1.36 -29.15
N HIS A 85 23.74 -1.25 -29.32
CA HIS A 85 24.76 -2.25 -28.95
C HIS A 85 24.83 -3.53 -29.79
N ALA A 86 24.34 -3.54 -31.04
CA ALA A 86 24.87 -4.50 -32.00
C ALA A 86 26.34 -4.15 -32.23
N ALA A 87 27.25 -4.89 -31.57
CA ALA A 87 28.68 -4.77 -31.76
C ALA A 87 29.07 -5.32 -33.14
N ASP A 88 28.64 -4.64 -34.20
CA ASP A 88 29.30 -4.79 -35.49
C ASP A 88 30.56 -3.93 -35.41
N GLU A 89 31.72 -4.60 -35.42
CA GLU A 89 33.08 -4.03 -35.31
C GLU A 89 33.43 -3.01 -36.42
N GLN A 90 32.46 -2.63 -37.27
CA GLN A 90 32.61 -1.73 -38.41
C GLN A 90 31.76 -0.46 -38.35
N ASP A 91 30.83 -0.32 -37.39
CA ASP A 91 29.99 0.88 -37.29
C ASP A 91 30.52 1.82 -36.20
N ASP A 92 31.20 2.88 -36.63
CA ASP A 92 31.89 3.88 -35.81
C ASP A 92 30.90 4.88 -35.14
N GLY A 93 29.75 4.38 -34.65
CA GLY A 93 28.76 5.20 -33.95
C GLY A 93 27.48 4.47 -33.52
N GLU A 94 26.85 4.99 -32.45
CA GLU A 94 25.48 4.69 -32.01
C GLU A 94 24.46 5.24 -33.03
N ARG A 95 24.49 4.75 -34.27
CA ARG A 95 23.57 5.22 -35.30
C ARG A 95 22.13 4.86 -34.92
N LEU A 96 21.22 5.84 -34.91
CA LEU A 96 19.81 5.59 -34.54
C LEU A 96 19.05 4.95 -35.71
N ILE A 97 19.25 5.50 -36.91
CA ILE A 97 18.58 5.08 -38.14
C ILE A 97 19.46 4.08 -38.89
N ARG A 98 18.90 2.95 -39.33
CA ARG A 98 19.64 1.90 -40.02
C ARG A 98 20.20 2.39 -41.37
N ALA A 99 21.41 1.95 -41.72
CA ALA A 99 22.01 2.21 -43.02
C ALA A 99 21.13 1.72 -44.18
N GLY A 100 21.02 2.52 -45.25
CA GLY A 100 20.18 2.22 -46.42
C GLY A 100 18.72 2.61 -46.26
N PHE A 101 18.29 3.16 -45.12
CA PHE A 101 16.92 3.64 -44.93
C PHE A 101 16.69 5.03 -45.54
N HIS A 102 17.69 5.92 -45.46
CA HIS A 102 17.60 7.30 -45.95
C HIS A 102 18.88 7.72 -46.67
N ALA A 103 18.81 7.88 -47.99
CA ALA A 103 19.96 8.11 -48.85
C ALA A 103 20.77 9.37 -48.46
N GLU A 104 20.10 10.49 -48.18
CA GLU A 104 20.81 11.73 -47.80
C GLU A 104 21.53 11.61 -46.45
N LEU A 105 21.01 10.79 -45.53
CA LEU A 105 21.64 10.55 -44.24
C LEU A 105 22.90 9.70 -44.43
N ASP A 106 22.80 8.67 -45.27
CA ASP A 106 23.92 7.81 -45.64
C ASP A 106 25.05 8.61 -46.32
N GLU A 107 24.70 9.50 -47.26
CA GLU A 107 25.67 10.40 -47.91
C GLU A 107 26.36 11.34 -46.92
N LEU A 108 25.59 11.93 -46.00
CA LEU A 108 26.12 12.83 -44.97
C LEU A 108 27.08 12.11 -44.03
N ILE A 109 26.72 10.91 -43.56
CA ILE A 109 27.61 10.07 -42.73
C ILE A 109 28.88 9.70 -43.50
N ALA A 110 28.76 9.30 -44.77
CA ALA A 110 29.90 8.97 -45.61
C ALA A 110 30.86 10.17 -45.79
N SER A 111 30.32 11.40 -45.91
CA SER A 111 31.11 12.62 -46.07
C SER A 111 32.03 12.92 -44.87
N ILE A 112 31.63 12.50 -43.67
CA ILE A 112 32.42 12.67 -42.44
C ILE A 112 33.56 11.64 -42.35
N GLY A 113 33.38 10.48 -42.99
CA GLY A 113 34.33 9.37 -42.92
C GLY A 113 35.74 9.71 -43.43
N GLU A 114 35.88 10.64 -44.38
CA GLU A 114 37.20 11.14 -44.81
C GLU A 114 37.88 11.99 -43.73
N SER A 115 37.14 12.91 -43.09
CA SER A 115 37.68 13.76 -42.03
C SER A 115 38.07 12.96 -40.79
N ARG A 116 37.29 11.93 -40.42
CA ARG A 116 37.64 11.00 -39.33
C ARG A 116 38.90 10.19 -39.64
N ARG A 117 39.02 9.65 -40.86
CA ARG A 117 40.23 8.93 -41.30
C ARG A 117 41.46 9.82 -41.27
N TRP A 118 41.33 11.09 -41.69
CA TRP A 118 42.41 12.06 -41.61
C TRP A 118 42.85 12.32 -40.16
N ILE A 119 41.90 12.59 -39.24
CA ILE A 119 42.21 12.79 -37.81
C ILE A 119 42.88 11.55 -37.20
N ALA A 120 42.44 10.34 -37.57
CA ALA A 120 43.06 9.09 -37.12
C ALA A 120 44.52 8.96 -37.60
N SER A 121 44.84 9.46 -38.79
CA SER A 121 46.20 9.49 -39.32
C SER A 121 47.07 10.65 -38.78
N LEU A 122 46.44 11.70 -38.23
CA LEU A 122 47.11 12.93 -37.81
C LEU A 122 48.17 12.69 -36.73
N GLU A 123 47.92 11.77 -35.80
CA GLU A 123 48.89 11.43 -34.75
C GLU A 123 50.22 10.93 -35.33
N ALA A 124 50.16 10.08 -36.36
CA ALA A 124 51.36 9.54 -37.01
C ALA A 124 52.08 10.62 -37.81
N ILE A 125 51.33 11.41 -38.60
CA ILE A 125 51.85 12.52 -39.41
C ILE A 125 52.58 13.54 -38.53
N GLU A 126 51.95 13.97 -37.43
CA GLU A 126 52.55 14.97 -36.54
C GLU A 126 53.73 14.43 -35.73
N ARG A 127 53.71 13.14 -35.35
CA ARG A 127 54.88 12.50 -34.71
C ARG A 127 56.09 12.46 -35.63
N GLU A 128 55.89 12.16 -36.91
CA GLU A 128 56.96 12.13 -37.91
C GLU A 128 57.45 13.56 -38.21
N ARG A 129 56.53 14.51 -38.38
CA ARG A 129 56.83 15.92 -38.68
C ARG A 129 57.62 16.62 -37.56
N THR A 130 57.25 16.38 -36.31
CA THR A 130 57.84 17.08 -35.14
C THR A 130 58.96 16.30 -34.45
N GLY A 131 59.08 14.99 -34.72
CA GLY A 131 59.99 14.09 -34.01
C GLY A 131 59.56 13.77 -32.56
N ILE A 132 58.40 14.26 -32.11
CA ILE A 132 57.92 14.10 -30.72
C ILE A 132 57.15 12.77 -30.59
N LYS A 133 57.86 11.69 -30.23
CA LYS A 133 57.25 10.35 -30.06
C LYS A 133 56.11 10.29 -29.03
N SER A 134 56.09 11.20 -28.06
CA SER A 134 55.07 11.25 -27.01
C SER A 134 53.80 12.01 -27.37
N LEU A 135 53.73 12.63 -28.57
CA LEU A 135 52.56 13.40 -29.04
C LEU A 135 51.34 12.50 -29.14
N LYS A 136 50.17 12.97 -28.68
CA LYS A 136 48.90 12.24 -28.78
C LYS A 136 47.80 13.13 -29.33
N VAL A 137 46.98 12.59 -30.21
CA VAL A 137 45.74 13.26 -30.64
C VAL A 137 44.61 12.72 -29.78
N GLY A 138 43.85 13.61 -29.15
CA GLY A 138 42.75 13.25 -28.27
C GLY A 138 41.50 14.08 -28.54
N PHE A 139 40.37 13.62 -28.01
CA PHE A 139 39.09 14.33 -28.05
C PHE A 139 38.58 14.57 -26.63
N ASN A 140 38.01 15.74 -26.38
CA ASN A 140 37.34 16.09 -25.13
C ASN A 140 35.96 16.67 -25.45
N LYS A 141 34.92 16.31 -24.70
CA LYS A 141 33.55 16.80 -24.94
C LYS A 141 33.41 18.33 -24.84
N VAL A 142 34.22 18.99 -24.01
CA VAL A 142 34.16 20.45 -23.77
C VAL A 142 35.05 21.23 -24.74
N PHE A 143 36.25 20.70 -25.02
CA PHE A 143 37.26 21.39 -25.83
C PHE A 143 37.45 20.78 -27.21
N GLY A 144 36.72 19.74 -27.59
CA GLY A 144 36.87 19.08 -28.89
C GLY A 144 38.21 18.38 -29.09
N TYR A 145 38.69 18.29 -30.33
CA TYR A 145 39.96 17.65 -30.68
C TYR A 145 41.17 18.51 -30.25
N TYR A 146 42.25 17.84 -29.87
CA TYR A 146 43.50 18.47 -29.45
C TYR A 146 44.71 17.58 -29.71
N ILE A 147 45.88 18.23 -29.78
CA ILE A 147 47.19 17.60 -29.82
C ILE A 147 47.86 17.82 -28.46
N GLU A 148 48.14 16.76 -27.72
CA GLU A 148 48.78 16.82 -26.40
C GLU A 148 50.28 16.59 -26.52
N VAL A 149 51.07 17.52 -25.95
CA VAL A 149 52.53 17.48 -25.92
C VAL A 149 53.02 17.60 -24.48
N ARG A 150 53.96 16.74 -24.07
CA ARG A 150 54.54 16.77 -22.72
C ARG A 150 55.43 17.98 -22.49
N ASN A 151 55.54 18.42 -21.24
CA ASN A 151 56.36 19.59 -20.85
C ASN A 151 57.80 19.55 -21.37
N THR A 152 58.40 18.35 -21.47
CA THR A 152 59.77 18.15 -21.95
C THR A 152 59.99 18.49 -23.42
N HIS A 153 58.93 18.54 -24.23
CA HIS A 153 58.99 18.76 -25.67
C HIS A 153 58.35 20.09 -26.11
N LEU A 154 57.94 20.95 -25.16
CA LEU A 154 57.38 22.28 -25.46
C LEU A 154 58.28 23.18 -26.31
N PRO A 155 59.63 23.21 -26.12
CA PRO A 155 60.51 24.01 -26.98
C PRO A 155 60.57 23.53 -28.44
N SER A 156 60.13 22.29 -28.70
CA SER A 156 60.10 21.68 -30.03
C SER A 156 58.73 21.77 -30.70
N VAL A 157 57.76 22.44 -30.07
CA VAL A 157 56.42 22.65 -30.63
C VAL A 157 56.50 23.67 -31.77
N PRO A 158 55.98 23.35 -32.97
CA PRO A 158 55.94 24.27 -34.10
C PRO A 158 55.15 25.57 -33.83
N ALA A 159 55.47 26.64 -34.55
CA ALA A 159 54.83 27.95 -34.35
C ALA A 159 53.37 28.01 -34.84
N ASP A 160 52.95 27.09 -35.72
CA ASP A 160 51.57 26.93 -36.21
C ASP A 160 50.62 26.31 -35.17
N TYR A 161 51.14 25.82 -34.05
CA TYR A 161 50.33 25.25 -32.98
C TYR A 161 49.72 26.34 -32.11
N MET A 162 48.39 26.41 -32.11
CA MET A 162 47.66 27.33 -31.24
C MET A 162 47.38 26.65 -29.90
N ARG A 163 47.87 27.23 -28.80
CA ARG A 163 47.64 26.67 -27.44
C ARG A 163 46.17 26.76 -27.06
N LYS A 164 45.58 25.62 -26.66
CA LYS A 164 44.16 25.47 -26.30
C LYS A 164 43.96 25.30 -24.79
N GLN A 165 44.81 24.53 -24.11
CA GLN A 165 44.72 24.28 -22.67
C GLN A 165 46.09 23.90 -22.09
N THR A 166 46.41 24.39 -20.88
CA THR A 166 47.59 23.97 -20.12
C THR A 166 47.20 22.88 -19.10
N LEU A 167 47.97 21.80 -19.04
CA LEU A 167 47.82 20.69 -18.08
C LEU A 167 49.02 20.66 -17.12
N VAL A 168 48.90 19.88 -16.04
CA VAL A 168 49.98 19.70 -15.05
C VAL A 168 51.25 19.11 -15.68
N ASN A 169 51.11 18.18 -16.64
CA ASN A 169 52.22 17.43 -17.23
C ASN A 169 52.43 17.68 -18.74
N GLY A 170 51.75 18.67 -19.31
CA GLY A 170 51.83 18.98 -20.74
C GLY A 170 50.94 20.14 -21.15
N GLU A 171 50.94 20.45 -22.45
CA GLU A 171 50.03 21.43 -23.05
C GLU A 171 49.25 20.80 -24.20
N ARG A 172 48.04 21.29 -24.42
CA ARG A 172 47.16 20.91 -25.53
C ARG A 172 47.12 22.02 -26.56
N PHE A 173 47.29 21.64 -27.81
CA PHE A 173 47.33 22.52 -28.97
C PHE A 173 46.29 22.14 -30.01
N ILE A 174 46.04 23.05 -30.95
CA ILE A 174 45.24 22.83 -32.15
C ILE A 174 45.95 23.47 -33.35
N THR A 175 45.92 22.80 -34.50
CA THR A 175 46.40 23.37 -35.77
C THR A 175 45.23 23.96 -36.56
N PRO A 176 45.48 24.90 -37.50
CA PRO A 176 44.45 25.39 -38.40
C PRO A 176 43.74 24.27 -39.17
N GLU A 177 44.46 23.26 -39.65
CA GLU A 177 43.87 22.12 -40.38
C GLU A 177 42.98 21.27 -39.46
N LEU A 178 43.45 20.96 -38.24
CA LEU A 178 42.64 20.22 -37.27
C LEU A 178 41.36 20.96 -36.90
N LYS A 179 41.42 22.30 -36.80
CA LYS A 179 40.26 23.15 -36.55
C LYS A 179 39.26 23.13 -37.71
N GLU A 180 39.72 23.10 -38.96
CA GLU A 180 38.84 23.01 -40.12
C GLU A 180 38.11 21.65 -40.19
N HIS A 181 38.84 20.56 -40.01
CA HIS A 181 38.26 19.22 -39.95
C HIS A 181 37.31 19.06 -38.76
N GLU A 182 37.65 19.61 -37.58
CA GLU A 182 36.77 19.65 -36.40
C GLU A 182 35.46 20.39 -36.70
N ALA A 183 35.53 21.59 -37.30
CA ALA A 183 34.34 22.36 -37.67
C ALA A 183 33.45 21.62 -38.69
N ARG A 184 34.06 20.95 -39.67
CA ARG A 184 33.35 20.13 -40.67
C ARG A 184 32.64 18.94 -40.02
N ILE A 185 33.30 18.23 -39.11
CA ILE A 185 32.71 17.11 -38.36
C ILE A 185 31.56 17.61 -37.48
N LEU A 186 31.74 18.71 -36.74
CA LEU A 186 30.72 19.25 -35.85
C LEU A 186 29.45 19.64 -36.62
N SER A 187 29.59 20.44 -37.69
CA SER A 187 28.46 20.88 -38.51
C SER A 187 27.71 19.70 -39.14
N ALA A 188 28.44 18.68 -39.61
CA ALA A 188 27.82 17.51 -40.18
C ALA A 188 27.16 16.62 -39.11
N THR A 189 27.72 16.55 -37.90
CA THR A 189 27.12 15.81 -36.76
C THR A 189 25.80 16.45 -36.31
N GLU A 190 25.76 17.78 -36.16
CA GLU A 190 24.52 18.51 -35.83
C GLU A 190 23.42 18.25 -36.88
N ARG A 191 23.79 18.25 -38.16
CA ARG A 191 22.86 17.98 -39.27
C ARG A 191 22.42 16.52 -39.32
N ILE A 192 23.29 15.57 -38.97
CA ILE A 192 22.94 14.16 -38.78
C ILE A 192 21.91 14.03 -37.67
N GLU A 193 22.15 14.63 -36.50
CA GLU A 193 21.23 14.55 -35.35
C GLU A 193 19.85 15.14 -35.68
N GLU A 194 19.81 16.30 -36.35
CA GLU A 194 18.55 16.92 -36.79
C GLU A 194 17.79 16.01 -37.76
N MET A 195 18.50 15.45 -38.75
CA MET A 195 17.93 14.56 -39.74
C MET A 195 17.43 13.25 -39.11
N GLU A 196 18.20 12.63 -38.21
CA GLU A 196 17.79 11.44 -37.48
C GLU A 196 16.55 11.68 -36.62
N ARG A 197 16.46 12.82 -35.92
CA ARG A 197 15.26 13.19 -35.16
C ARG A 197 14.03 13.34 -36.06
N SER A 198 14.19 13.97 -37.22
CA SER A 198 13.11 14.13 -38.20
C SER A 198 12.63 12.78 -38.75
N ILE A 199 13.58 11.95 -39.21
CA ILE A 199 13.29 10.61 -39.73
C ILE A 199 12.62 9.75 -38.66
N TYR A 200 13.11 9.79 -37.42
CA TYR A 200 12.52 9.05 -36.31
C TYR A 200 11.08 9.49 -36.03
N ALA A 201 10.80 10.79 -36.01
CA ALA A 201 9.45 11.31 -35.83
C ALA A 201 8.50 10.86 -36.96
N ASP A 202 9.00 10.77 -38.20
CA ASP A 202 8.25 10.23 -39.33
C ASP A 202 7.97 8.73 -39.20
N VAL A 203 8.94 7.94 -38.71
CA VAL A 203 8.75 6.52 -38.40
C VAL A 203 7.66 6.35 -37.33
N LEU A 204 7.70 7.11 -36.23
CA LEU A 204 6.66 7.07 -35.20
C LEU A 204 5.29 7.41 -35.77
N ARG A 205 5.19 8.41 -36.66
CA ARG A 205 3.94 8.79 -37.33
C ARG A 205 3.39 7.66 -38.19
N GLN A 206 4.25 6.97 -38.93
CA GLN A 206 3.86 5.82 -39.75
C GLN A 206 3.41 4.63 -38.90
N VAL A 207 4.12 4.31 -37.80
CA VAL A 207 3.68 3.27 -36.86
C VAL A 207 2.34 3.62 -36.23
N SER A 208 2.11 4.91 -35.92
CA SER A 208 0.88 5.39 -35.29
C SER A 208 -0.38 5.20 -36.13
N VAL A 209 -0.25 5.00 -37.46
CA VAL A 209 -1.38 4.63 -38.32
C VAL A 209 -2.02 3.30 -37.87
N TYR A 210 -1.21 2.39 -37.31
CA TYR A 210 -1.64 1.08 -36.82
C TYR A 210 -2.05 1.09 -35.34
N TYR A 211 -2.19 2.26 -34.72
CA TYR A 211 -2.51 2.39 -33.30
C TYR A 211 -3.75 1.56 -32.87
N PRO A 212 -4.88 1.55 -33.59
CA PRO A 212 -6.04 0.74 -33.19
C PRO A 212 -5.75 -0.76 -33.15
N GLN A 213 -5.03 -1.30 -34.14
CA GLN A 213 -4.65 -2.72 -34.21
C GLN A 213 -3.68 -3.08 -33.08
N LEU A 214 -2.69 -2.21 -32.83
CA LEU A 214 -1.70 -2.40 -31.79
C LEU A 214 -2.33 -2.39 -30.39
N MET A 215 -3.26 -1.46 -30.13
CA MET A 215 -4.00 -1.42 -28.85
C MET A 215 -4.91 -2.63 -28.67
N THR A 216 -5.59 -3.09 -29.74
CA THR A 216 -6.41 -4.30 -29.70
C THR A 216 -5.56 -5.53 -29.35
N THR A 217 -4.39 -5.64 -29.98
CA THR A 217 -3.42 -6.71 -29.70
C THR A 217 -2.90 -6.63 -28.26
N ALA A 218 -2.52 -5.46 -27.78
CA ALA A 218 -2.06 -5.26 -26.40
C ALA A 218 -3.13 -5.65 -25.38
N ALA A 219 -4.39 -5.24 -25.58
CA ALA A 219 -5.50 -5.60 -24.72
C ALA A 219 -5.79 -7.12 -24.73
N ALA A 220 -5.68 -7.77 -25.89
CA ALA A 220 -5.82 -9.21 -26.00
C ALA A 220 -4.70 -9.95 -25.26
N VAL A 221 -3.43 -9.52 -25.40
CA VAL A 221 -2.29 -10.04 -24.64
C VAL A 221 -2.53 -9.90 -23.13
N ALA A 222 -2.94 -8.72 -22.66
CA ALA A 222 -3.22 -8.47 -21.25
C ALA A 222 -4.34 -9.38 -20.69
N ARG A 223 -5.39 -9.62 -21.47
CA ARG A 223 -6.46 -10.57 -21.08
C ARG A 223 -5.93 -12.00 -20.96
N VAL A 224 -5.06 -12.43 -21.87
CA VAL A 224 -4.44 -13.76 -21.80
C VAL A 224 -3.55 -13.87 -20.56
N ASP A 225 -2.81 -12.82 -20.23
CA ASP A 225 -1.96 -12.76 -19.03
C ASP A 225 -2.78 -12.89 -17.74
N VAL A 226 -3.87 -12.12 -17.60
CA VAL A 226 -4.79 -12.24 -16.45
C VAL A 226 -5.39 -13.65 -16.36
N LEU A 227 -5.87 -14.22 -17.47
CA LEU A 227 -6.43 -15.57 -17.48
C LEU A 227 -5.40 -16.63 -17.07
N LEU A 228 -4.15 -16.49 -17.53
CA LEU A 228 -3.07 -17.39 -17.14
C LEU A 228 -2.76 -17.26 -15.64
N CYS A 229 -2.68 -16.04 -15.12
CA CYS A 229 -2.44 -15.77 -13.70
C CYS A 229 -3.52 -16.41 -12.82
N LEU A 230 -4.80 -16.20 -13.15
CA LEU A 230 -5.92 -16.83 -12.43
C LEU A 230 -5.86 -18.36 -12.49
N ALA A 231 -5.48 -18.93 -13.65
CA ALA A 231 -5.36 -20.37 -13.81
C ALA A 231 -4.18 -20.97 -13.03
N GLU A 232 -3.05 -20.27 -12.94
CA GLU A 232 -1.90 -20.72 -12.16
C GLU A 232 -2.21 -20.68 -10.67
N VAL A 233 -2.76 -19.57 -10.16
CA VAL A 233 -3.21 -19.47 -8.77
C VAL A 233 -4.20 -20.57 -8.45
N ALA A 234 -5.18 -20.81 -9.33
CA ALA A 234 -6.18 -21.84 -9.08
C ALA A 234 -5.59 -23.24 -8.90
N VAL A 235 -4.60 -23.60 -9.72
CA VAL A 235 -3.98 -24.93 -9.66
C VAL A 235 -3.03 -25.05 -8.48
N HIS A 236 -2.18 -24.04 -8.26
CA HIS A 236 -1.25 -24.05 -7.14
C HIS A 236 -1.95 -24.12 -5.79
N GLN A 237 -3.11 -23.47 -5.67
CA GLN A 237 -3.82 -23.28 -4.41
C GLN A 237 -5.06 -24.16 -4.23
N GLY A 238 -5.30 -25.06 -5.19
CA GLY A 238 -6.44 -25.97 -5.16
C GLY A 238 -7.78 -25.24 -5.13
N TYR A 239 -7.92 -24.15 -5.89
CA TYR A 239 -9.17 -23.42 -5.99
C TYR A 239 -10.14 -24.17 -6.92
N VAL A 240 -11.43 -23.98 -6.69
CA VAL A 240 -12.49 -24.67 -7.44
C VAL A 240 -13.27 -23.69 -8.29
N ARG A 241 -13.83 -24.18 -9.40
CA ARG A 241 -14.69 -23.37 -10.27
C ARG A 241 -16.02 -23.12 -9.55
N PRO A 242 -16.42 -21.87 -9.27
CA PRO A 242 -17.72 -21.58 -8.67
C PRO A 242 -18.84 -21.83 -9.68
N ARG A 243 -20.04 -22.16 -9.17
CA ARG A 243 -21.28 -22.22 -9.95
C ARG A 243 -22.06 -20.93 -9.74
N LEU A 244 -22.09 -20.08 -10.76
CA LEU A 244 -22.84 -18.82 -10.75
C LEU A 244 -24.28 -19.05 -11.19
N GLU A 245 -25.23 -18.42 -10.50
CA GLU A 245 -26.68 -18.57 -10.75
C GLU A 245 -27.42 -17.23 -10.61
N GLN A 246 -28.65 -17.16 -11.12
CA GLN A 246 -29.53 -15.99 -10.97
C GLN A 246 -30.33 -16.01 -9.65
N SER A 247 -30.04 -16.98 -8.77
CA SER A 247 -30.71 -17.10 -7.48
C SER A 247 -30.24 -16.06 -6.46
N LEU A 248 -30.87 -16.05 -5.30
CA LEU A 248 -30.41 -15.28 -4.13
C LEU A 248 -29.58 -16.12 -3.14
N ASP A 249 -29.32 -17.38 -3.47
CA ASP A 249 -28.54 -18.29 -2.60
C ASP A 249 -27.03 -17.99 -2.65
N LEU A 250 -26.35 -18.18 -1.53
CA LEU A 250 -24.90 -18.22 -1.40
C LEU A 250 -24.54 -19.46 -0.57
N GLU A 251 -23.85 -20.41 -1.19
CA GLU A 251 -23.36 -21.63 -0.55
C GLU A 251 -21.84 -21.70 -0.77
N ILE A 252 -21.08 -21.72 0.31
CA ILE A 252 -19.63 -21.92 0.32
C ILE A 252 -19.36 -23.12 1.22
N LEU A 253 -18.81 -24.19 0.64
CA LEU A 253 -18.37 -25.37 1.38
C LEU A 253 -16.84 -25.34 1.52
N GLY A 254 -16.35 -25.38 2.74
CA GLY A 254 -14.95 -25.38 3.11
C GLY A 254 -14.19 -24.17 2.56
N GLY A 255 -14.77 -22.99 2.68
CA GLY A 255 -14.15 -21.74 2.25
C GLY A 255 -12.89 -21.43 3.05
N ARG A 256 -11.92 -20.78 2.40
CA ARG A 256 -10.66 -20.34 2.98
C ARG A 256 -10.41 -18.88 2.63
N HIS A 257 -9.76 -18.13 3.52
CA HIS A 257 -9.39 -16.76 3.23
C HIS A 257 -8.15 -16.73 2.31
N PRO A 258 -8.23 -16.17 1.08
CA PRO A 258 -7.18 -16.28 0.05
C PRO A 258 -5.87 -15.52 0.35
N VAL A 259 -5.73 -14.96 1.55
CA VAL A 259 -4.56 -14.15 1.95
C VAL A 259 -4.05 -14.68 3.28
N VAL A 260 -4.94 -14.76 4.28
CA VAL A 260 -4.59 -15.30 5.60
C VAL A 260 -4.09 -16.75 5.52
N GLU A 261 -4.59 -17.57 4.60
CA GLU A 261 -4.10 -18.95 4.45
C GLU A 261 -2.60 -19.04 4.11
N TYR A 262 -1.97 -17.97 3.60
CA TYR A 262 -0.54 -17.91 3.28
C TYR A 262 0.31 -17.25 4.36
N THR A 263 -0.30 -16.45 5.24
CA THR A 263 0.43 -15.74 6.30
C THR A 263 0.58 -16.58 7.56
N LEU A 264 0.02 -17.79 7.58
CA LEU A 264 0.14 -18.71 8.71
C LEU A 264 1.50 -19.42 8.64
N ASP A 265 2.40 -19.10 9.57
CA ASP A 265 3.74 -19.67 9.67
C ASP A 265 3.69 -21.12 10.20
N GLY A 266 3.37 -22.07 9.32
CA GLY A 266 3.34 -23.50 9.64
C GLY A 266 2.02 -24.02 10.19
N ASP A 267 1.07 -23.13 10.49
CA ASP A 267 -0.29 -23.49 10.92
C ASP A 267 -1.23 -23.74 9.72
N VAL A 268 -2.20 -24.64 9.90
CA VAL A 268 -3.19 -24.98 8.88
C VAL A 268 -4.41 -24.07 9.02
N PHE A 269 -4.78 -23.36 7.95
CA PHE A 269 -6.01 -22.58 7.92
C PHE A 269 -7.24 -23.48 8.09
N ILE A 270 -8.15 -23.12 9.01
CA ILE A 270 -9.38 -23.88 9.26
C ILE A 270 -10.48 -23.45 8.29
N PRO A 271 -10.91 -24.31 7.34
CA PRO A 271 -11.95 -23.96 6.39
C PRO A 271 -13.33 -23.92 7.05
N ASN A 272 -14.17 -22.98 6.59
CA ASN A 272 -15.50 -22.75 7.14
C ASN A 272 -16.58 -22.76 6.05
N ASP A 273 -17.74 -23.30 6.40
CA ASP A 273 -18.91 -23.31 5.53
C ASP A 273 -19.72 -22.02 5.70
N THR A 274 -20.42 -21.60 4.65
CA THR A 274 -21.36 -20.47 4.68
C THR A 274 -22.59 -20.82 3.87
N GLN A 275 -23.76 -20.62 4.46
CA GLN A 275 -25.03 -20.82 3.79
C GLN A 275 -25.88 -19.57 4.02
N LEU A 276 -26.26 -18.90 2.93
CA LEU A 276 -27.29 -17.86 2.93
C LEU A 276 -28.34 -18.19 1.86
N GLN A 277 -29.60 -18.33 2.25
CA GLN A 277 -30.70 -18.74 1.38
C GLN A 277 -31.69 -17.60 1.20
N GLY A 278 -31.50 -16.80 0.16
CA GLY A 278 -32.32 -15.62 -0.12
C GLY A 278 -33.66 -15.89 -0.81
N GLU A 279 -33.86 -17.09 -1.36
CA GLU A 279 -35.09 -17.46 -2.09
C GLU A 279 -36.16 -18.12 -1.20
N GLN A 280 -35.77 -18.81 -0.14
CA GLN A 280 -36.71 -19.60 0.66
C GLN A 280 -37.53 -18.71 1.59
N GLU A 281 -38.83 -18.59 1.29
CA GLU A 281 -39.76 -17.69 1.97
C GLU A 281 -40.13 -18.13 3.39
N GLU A 282 -40.11 -19.43 3.71
CA GLU A 282 -40.61 -19.91 5.00
C GLU A 282 -39.51 -20.14 6.06
N GLN A 283 -38.27 -20.50 5.68
CA GLN A 283 -37.19 -20.86 6.64
C GLN A 283 -35.74 -20.59 6.17
N GLY A 284 -35.51 -19.87 5.07
CA GLY A 284 -34.15 -19.66 4.54
C GLY A 284 -33.26 -18.80 5.44
N GLU A 285 -31.98 -19.17 5.59
CA GLU A 285 -31.00 -18.39 6.35
C GLU A 285 -30.58 -17.13 5.57
N ARG A 286 -31.23 -15.98 5.72
CA ARG A 286 -30.81 -14.74 5.01
C ARG A 286 -29.78 -13.95 5.77
N ILE A 287 -29.88 -13.98 7.10
CA ILE A 287 -29.00 -13.24 8.01
C ILE A 287 -28.33 -14.23 8.96
N VAL A 288 -27.00 -14.20 8.99
CA VAL A 288 -26.21 -14.92 9.98
C VAL A 288 -25.70 -13.92 11.00
N LEU A 289 -26.14 -14.08 12.25
CA LEU A 289 -25.59 -13.39 13.40
C LEU A 289 -24.43 -14.23 13.97
N LEU A 290 -23.21 -13.75 13.83
CA LEU A 290 -22.01 -14.41 14.30
C LEU A 290 -21.55 -13.83 15.64
N THR A 291 -21.52 -14.69 16.65
CA THR A 291 -21.05 -14.37 18.00
C THR A 291 -19.72 -15.06 18.29
N GLY A 292 -19.08 -14.68 19.39
CA GLY A 292 -17.87 -15.32 19.89
C GLY A 292 -16.82 -14.30 20.33
N PRO A 293 -15.78 -14.74 21.06
CA PRO A 293 -14.77 -13.84 21.59
C PRO A 293 -13.98 -13.14 20.50
N ASN A 294 -13.34 -12.04 20.90
CA ASN A 294 -12.37 -11.35 20.05
C ASN A 294 -11.18 -12.30 19.82
N MET A 295 -10.55 -12.22 18.65
CA MET A 295 -9.52 -13.16 18.17
C MET A 295 -10.01 -14.56 17.76
N ALA A 296 -11.29 -14.91 17.92
CA ALA A 296 -11.79 -16.22 17.49
C ALA A 296 -11.87 -16.40 15.96
N GLY A 297 -11.70 -15.32 15.18
CA GLY A 297 -11.68 -15.35 13.71
C GLY A 297 -12.94 -14.82 13.02
N LYS A 298 -13.84 -14.12 13.75
CA LYS A 298 -15.09 -13.56 13.20
C LYS A 298 -14.86 -12.70 11.95
N SER A 299 -14.03 -11.66 12.06
CA SER A 299 -13.74 -10.75 10.95
C SER A 299 -13.02 -11.42 9.78
N THR A 300 -12.23 -12.48 10.04
CA THR A 300 -11.57 -13.29 9.01
C THR A 300 -12.61 -14.09 8.22
N TYR A 301 -13.57 -14.71 8.91
CA TYR A 301 -14.67 -15.43 8.28
C TYR A 301 -15.55 -14.50 7.43
N LEU A 302 -15.90 -13.33 7.95
CA LEU A 302 -16.66 -12.31 7.21
C LEU A 302 -15.94 -11.89 5.91
N ARG A 303 -14.67 -11.47 6.02
CA ARG A 303 -13.86 -11.04 4.87
C ARG A 303 -13.66 -12.17 3.85
N GLN A 304 -13.48 -13.40 4.32
CA GLN A 304 -13.37 -14.58 3.47
C GLN A 304 -14.58 -14.71 2.53
N VAL A 305 -15.80 -14.58 3.06
CA VAL A 305 -17.03 -14.71 2.24
C VAL A 305 -17.11 -13.60 1.19
N ALA A 306 -16.74 -12.36 1.56
CA ALA A 306 -16.66 -11.23 0.64
C ALA A 306 -15.68 -11.50 -0.51
N LEU A 307 -14.47 -11.95 -0.18
CA LEU A 307 -13.40 -12.20 -1.14
C LEU A 307 -13.73 -13.36 -2.07
N ILE A 308 -14.31 -14.45 -1.55
CA ILE A 308 -14.79 -15.57 -2.37
C ILE A 308 -15.85 -15.10 -3.38
N THR A 309 -16.79 -14.28 -2.93
CA THR A 309 -17.83 -13.70 -3.79
C THR A 309 -17.22 -12.82 -4.89
N LEU A 310 -16.29 -11.94 -4.53
CA LEU A 310 -15.58 -11.08 -5.48
C LEU A 310 -14.79 -11.89 -6.51
N LEU A 311 -13.99 -12.86 -6.06
CA LEU A 311 -13.19 -13.74 -6.93
C LEU A 311 -14.08 -14.50 -7.93
N ALA A 312 -15.23 -15.00 -7.48
CA ALA A 312 -16.17 -15.69 -8.34
C ALA A 312 -16.74 -14.75 -9.43
N GLN A 313 -17.09 -13.51 -9.09
CA GLN A 313 -17.70 -12.55 -10.02
C GLN A 313 -16.70 -11.87 -10.97
N ILE A 314 -15.40 -11.84 -10.66
CA ILE A 314 -14.36 -11.46 -11.64
C ILE A 314 -14.00 -12.61 -12.60
N GLY A 315 -14.60 -13.80 -12.43
CA GLY A 315 -14.38 -14.97 -13.28
C GLY A 315 -13.25 -15.88 -12.84
N SER A 316 -12.74 -15.72 -11.61
CA SER A 316 -11.70 -16.59 -11.04
C SER A 316 -12.29 -17.90 -10.48
N PHE A 317 -11.41 -18.88 -10.28
CA PHE A 317 -11.63 -19.96 -9.33
C PHE A 317 -11.53 -19.41 -7.89
N VAL A 318 -12.12 -20.12 -6.93
CA VAL A 318 -12.25 -19.65 -5.55
C VAL A 318 -11.68 -20.61 -4.51
N PRO A 319 -11.16 -20.10 -3.37
CA PRO A 319 -10.54 -20.89 -2.30
C PRO A 319 -11.60 -21.65 -1.47
N ALA A 320 -12.18 -22.71 -2.02
CA ALA A 320 -13.21 -23.51 -1.35
C ALA A 320 -13.21 -24.97 -1.86
N ARG A 321 -14.00 -25.85 -1.24
CA ARG A 321 -14.31 -27.17 -1.80
C ARG A 321 -15.43 -27.12 -2.83
N ARG A 322 -16.41 -26.24 -2.62
CA ARG A 322 -17.52 -25.99 -3.55
C ARG A 322 -18.11 -24.61 -3.29
N VAL A 323 -18.53 -23.91 -4.35
CA VAL A 323 -19.27 -22.65 -4.24
C VAL A 323 -20.44 -22.64 -5.22
N ARG A 324 -21.63 -22.30 -4.72
CA ARG A 324 -22.81 -21.91 -5.50
C ARG A 324 -23.15 -20.47 -5.12
N LEU A 325 -23.10 -19.57 -6.09
CA LEU A 325 -23.22 -18.13 -5.87
C LEU A 325 -24.30 -17.56 -6.79
N GLY A 326 -25.42 -17.17 -6.18
CA GLY A 326 -26.36 -16.22 -6.74
C GLY A 326 -25.69 -14.87 -6.93
N LEU A 327 -25.80 -14.26 -8.11
CA LEU A 327 -25.10 -13.00 -8.41
C LEU A 327 -25.38 -11.92 -7.35
N VAL A 328 -24.33 -11.23 -6.94
CA VAL A 328 -24.39 -10.08 -6.02
C VAL A 328 -24.22 -8.80 -6.83
N ASP A 329 -25.12 -7.84 -6.62
CA ASP A 329 -25.04 -6.53 -7.28
C ASP A 329 -24.01 -5.61 -6.60
N ARG A 330 -23.94 -5.67 -5.25
CA ARG A 330 -23.05 -4.88 -4.41
C ARG A 330 -22.63 -5.66 -3.17
N ILE A 331 -21.35 -5.55 -2.82
CA ILE A 331 -20.82 -6.01 -1.54
C ILE A 331 -20.68 -4.77 -0.64
N PHE A 332 -21.45 -4.73 0.43
CA PHE A 332 -21.36 -3.69 1.46
C PHE A 332 -20.56 -4.21 2.64
N THR A 333 -19.62 -3.41 3.12
CA THR A 333 -18.78 -3.77 4.25
C THR A 333 -18.73 -2.64 5.26
N ARG A 334 -19.05 -2.96 6.49
CA ARG A 334 -18.66 -2.21 7.68
C ARG A 334 -17.76 -3.11 8.49
N VAL A 335 -16.46 -3.07 8.21
CA VAL A 335 -15.43 -3.79 8.95
C VAL A 335 -14.51 -2.71 9.48
N GLY A 336 -14.31 -2.67 10.81
CA GLY A 336 -13.75 -1.52 11.53
C GLY A 336 -12.63 -0.76 10.80
N ALA A 337 -12.74 0.57 10.78
CA ALA A 337 -11.75 1.47 10.20
C ALA A 337 -10.57 1.66 11.17
N GLU A 338 -9.36 1.85 10.64
CA GLU A 338 -8.30 2.52 11.39
C GLU A 338 -8.74 3.96 11.66
N ASP A 339 -8.46 4.47 12.87
CA ASP A 339 -8.95 5.78 13.33
C ASP A 339 -8.54 6.91 12.38
N ASP A 340 -9.50 7.49 11.65
CA ASP A 340 -9.29 8.70 10.86
C ASP A 340 -9.45 9.95 11.75
N ILE A 341 -8.43 10.19 12.57
CA ILE A 341 -8.31 11.37 13.44
C ILE A 341 -8.28 12.67 12.61
N ALA A 342 -7.97 12.61 11.31
CA ALA A 342 -7.83 13.79 10.46
C ALA A 342 -9.18 14.42 10.05
N SER A 343 -10.29 13.67 10.11
CA SER A 343 -11.60 14.11 9.63
C SER A 343 -12.43 14.93 10.63
N GLY A 344 -12.07 14.97 11.91
CA GLY A 344 -12.80 15.70 12.96
C GLY A 344 -14.20 15.14 13.28
N LYS A 345 -14.57 13.98 12.73
CA LYS A 345 -15.82 13.26 13.05
C LYS A 345 -15.58 12.23 14.16
N SER A 346 -16.57 12.01 15.02
CA SER A 346 -16.55 10.88 15.97
C SER A 346 -16.53 9.56 15.21
N THR A 347 -15.77 8.58 15.68
CA THR A 347 -15.73 7.22 15.10
C THR A 347 -17.11 6.60 15.02
N PHE A 348 -17.97 6.87 16.01
CA PHE A 348 -19.36 6.45 16.01
C PHE A 348 -20.20 7.15 14.92
N MET A 349 -19.95 8.44 14.65
CA MET A 349 -20.67 9.15 13.58
C MET A 349 -20.31 8.58 12.21
N VAL A 350 -19.02 8.31 11.96
CA VAL A 350 -18.57 7.68 10.71
C VAL A 350 -19.21 6.31 10.54
N GLU A 351 -19.25 5.51 11.60
CA GLU A 351 -19.94 4.22 11.60
C GLU A 351 -21.43 4.32 11.27
N MET A 352 -22.13 5.32 11.79
CA MET A 352 -23.54 5.55 11.49
C MET A 352 -23.75 6.05 10.07
N GLU A 353 -22.88 6.91 9.53
CA GLU A 353 -22.90 7.34 8.13
C GLU A 353 -22.67 6.16 7.17
N GLU A 354 -21.71 5.29 7.48
CA GLU A 354 -21.46 4.06 6.73
C GLU A 354 -22.67 3.12 6.77
N THR A 355 -23.22 2.88 7.96
CA THR A 355 -24.42 2.04 8.15
C THR A 355 -25.62 2.61 7.38
N ALA A 356 -25.86 3.92 7.45
CA ALA A 356 -26.92 4.59 6.70
C ALA A 356 -26.73 4.43 5.19
N THR A 357 -25.50 4.56 4.70
CA THR A 357 -25.17 4.37 3.28
C THR A 357 -25.48 2.95 2.83
N ILE A 358 -25.14 1.94 3.64
CA ILE A 358 -25.48 0.53 3.38
C ILE A 358 -27.00 0.38 3.27
N ILE A 359 -27.74 0.85 4.28
CA ILE A 359 -29.20 0.69 4.34
C ILE A 359 -29.91 1.39 3.17
N HIS A 360 -29.46 2.58 2.77
CA HIS A 360 -30.07 3.32 1.67
C HIS A 360 -29.83 2.73 0.27
N HIS A 361 -28.77 1.93 0.10
CA HIS A 361 -28.32 1.48 -1.21
C HIS A 361 -28.31 -0.03 -1.40
N ALA A 362 -28.46 -0.79 -0.31
CA ALA A 362 -28.60 -2.23 -0.38
C ALA A 362 -29.90 -2.63 -1.05
N THR A 363 -29.81 -3.66 -1.89
CA THR A 363 -30.95 -4.32 -2.50
C THR A 363 -31.02 -5.74 -1.98
N ARG A 364 -32.10 -6.45 -2.29
CA ARG A 364 -32.25 -7.89 -1.99
C ARG A 364 -31.13 -8.75 -2.61
N HIS A 365 -30.47 -8.28 -3.68
CA HIS A 365 -29.34 -8.97 -4.31
C HIS A 365 -28.00 -8.66 -3.64
N SER A 366 -27.93 -7.71 -2.71
CA SER A 366 -26.67 -7.30 -2.10
C SER A 366 -26.17 -8.32 -1.09
N LEU A 367 -24.84 -8.36 -0.89
CA LEU A 367 -24.17 -9.05 0.21
C LEU A 367 -23.70 -8.00 1.21
N ILE A 368 -24.18 -8.08 2.44
CA ILE A 368 -23.89 -7.12 3.50
C ILE A 368 -23.03 -7.80 4.57
N ILE A 369 -21.95 -7.14 4.94
CA ILE A 369 -21.01 -7.61 5.96
C ILE A 369 -20.88 -6.52 7.01
N LEU A 370 -21.35 -6.81 8.21
CA LEU A 370 -21.32 -5.89 9.35
C LEU A 370 -20.45 -6.50 10.45
N ASP A 371 -19.53 -5.73 10.99
CA ASP A 371 -18.64 -6.13 12.07
C ASP A 371 -18.72 -5.11 13.20
N GLU A 372 -19.25 -5.54 14.36
CA GLU A 372 -19.31 -4.78 15.61
C GLU A 372 -20.00 -3.40 15.56
N ILE A 373 -21.11 -3.26 14.83
CA ILE A 373 -21.95 -2.05 14.87
C ILE A 373 -22.46 -1.79 16.29
N GLY A 374 -22.45 -0.52 16.71
CA GLY A 374 -22.94 0.00 17.98
C GLY A 374 -21.85 0.18 19.03
N ARG A 375 -20.60 -0.20 18.76
CA ARG A 375 -19.54 -0.26 19.79
C ARG A 375 -19.07 1.10 20.30
N GLY A 376 -19.16 2.15 19.47
CA GLY A 376 -18.65 3.48 19.78
C GLY A 376 -19.54 4.34 20.68
N THR A 377 -20.62 3.80 21.24
CA THR A 377 -21.61 4.54 22.05
C THR A 377 -21.99 3.78 23.33
N SER A 378 -22.98 4.28 24.07
CA SER A 378 -23.52 3.61 25.26
C SER A 378 -23.99 2.20 24.91
N THR A 379 -23.80 1.23 25.81
CA THR A 379 -24.10 -0.19 25.54
C THR A 379 -25.55 -0.39 25.08
N TYR A 380 -26.50 0.31 25.70
CA TYR A 380 -27.92 0.21 25.37
C TYR A 380 -28.27 0.90 24.05
N ASP A 381 -27.70 2.07 23.76
CA ASP A 381 -27.94 2.76 22.47
C ASP A 381 -27.36 1.94 21.31
N GLY A 382 -26.14 1.41 21.48
CA GLY A 382 -25.48 0.57 20.48
C GLY A 382 -26.25 -0.71 20.20
N LEU A 383 -26.72 -1.40 21.24
CA LEU A 383 -27.58 -2.57 21.13
C LEU A 383 -28.90 -2.25 20.42
N ALA A 384 -29.57 -1.15 20.79
CA ALA A 384 -30.84 -0.75 20.20
C ALA A 384 -30.70 -0.43 18.71
N ILE A 385 -29.65 0.28 18.32
CA ILE A 385 -29.36 0.59 16.91
C ILE A 385 -29.03 -0.69 16.14
N ALA A 386 -28.15 -1.54 16.66
CA ALA A 386 -27.79 -2.79 16.01
C ALA A 386 -29.01 -3.70 15.79
N ARG A 387 -29.90 -3.79 16.79
CA ARG A 387 -31.19 -4.49 16.66
C ARG A 387 -32.05 -3.91 15.55
N ALA A 388 -32.27 -2.59 15.55
CA ALA A 388 -33.09 -1.92 14.54
C ALA A 388 -32.53 -2.10 13.11
N VAL A 389 -31.20 -2.09 12.95
CA VAL A 389 -30.54 -2.35 11.68
C VAL A 389 -30.79 -3.79 11.20
N VAL A 390 -30.66 -4.79 12.08
CA VAL A 390 -30.95 -6.19 11.73
C VAL A 390 -32.41 -6.38 11.36
N GLU A 391 -33.34 -5.77 12.11
CA GLU A 391 -34.77 -5.81 11.80
C GLU A 391 -35.07 -5.18 10.43
N HIS A 392 -34.45 -4.05 10.10
CA HIS A 392 -34.60 -3.41 8.80
C HIS A 392 -34.05 -4.28 7.66
N LEU A 393 -32.86 -4.83 7.81
CA LEU A 393 -32.25 -5.74 6.82
C LEU A 393 -33.08 -7.01 6.62
N HIS A 394 -33.70 -7.51 7.69
CA HIS A 394 -34.55 -8.70 7.64
C HIS A 394 -35.90 -8.44 6.96
N ASN A 395 -36.61 -7.38 7.38
CA ASN A 395 -38.02 -7.12 7.04
C ASN A 395 -38.21 -6.23 5.80
N VAL A 396 -37.23 -5.38 5.48
CA VAL A 396 -37.37 -4.37 4.42
C VAL A 396 -36.40 -4.66 3.28
N THR A 397 -35.10 -4.79 3.57
CA THR A 397 -34.08 -4.97 2.53
C THR A 397 -34.04 -6.41 2.00
N GLU A 398 -34.28 -7.38 2.87
CA GLU A 398 -34.23 -8.82 2.60
C GLU A 398 -32.88 -9.31 2.02
N ALA A 399 -31.79 -8.60 2.28
CA ALA A 399 -30.47 -8.88 1.73
C ALA A 399 -29.72 -9.99 2.49
N ARG A 400 -28.84 -10.68 1.77
CA ARG A 400 -27.87 -11.62 2.35
C ARG A 400 -26.95 -10.87 3.29
N THR A 401 -26.98 -11.20 4.57
CA THR A 401 -26.26 -10.45 5.59
C THR A 401 -25.45 -11.36 6.50
N LEU A 402 -24.17 -11.04 6.69
CA LEU A 402 -23.35 -11.58 7.75
C LEU A 402 -23.07 -10.48 8.76
N PHE A 403 -23.47 -10.68 10.01
CA PHE A 403 -23.28 -9.70 11.07
C PHE A 403 -22.51 -10.32 12.23
N ALA A 404 -21.25 -9.93 12.40
CA ALA A 404 -20.50 -10.24 13.62
C ALA A 404 -20.80 -9.20 14.70
N THR A 405 -21.14 -9.68 15.90
CA THR A 405 -21.48 -8.80 17.02
C THR A 405 -20.86 -9.28 18.32
N HIS A 406 -20.64 -8.32 19.23
CA HIS A 406 -20.29 -8.56 20.63
C HIS A 406 -21.53 -8.55 21.54
N TYR A 407 -22.69 -8.14 21.02
CA TYR A 407 -23.97 -8.14 21.74
C TYR A 407 -24.62 -9.53 21.68
N HIS A 408 -24.44 -10.32 22.73
CA HIS A 408 -25.03 -11.65 22.84
C HIS A 408 -26.56 -11.59 22.96
N GLU A 409 -27.10 -10.47 23.44
CA GLU A 409 -28.52 -10.19 23.59
C GLU A 409 -29.26 -10.26 22.24
N LEU A 410 -28.59 -9.90 21.14
CA LEU A 410 -29.15 -9.98 19.79
C LEU A 410 -29.43 -11.43 19.36
N ALA A 411 -28.83 -12.44 19.99
CA ALA A 411 -29.11 -13.84 19.68
C ALA A 411 -30.57 -14.22 19.94
N SER A 412 -31.23 -13.54 20.90
CA SER A 412 -32.66 -13.75 21.20
C SER A 412 -33.57 -13.43 20.01
N MET A 413 -33.14 -12.51 19.12
CA MET A 413 -33.89 -12.11 17.93
C MET A 413 -34.12 -13.26 16.96
N ALA A 414 -33.31 -14.33 16.98
CA ALA A 414 -33.51 -15.49 16.10
C ALA A 414 -34.79 -16.29 16.44
N THR A 415 -35.39 -16.04 17.61
CA THR A 415 -36.72 -16.56 17.94
C THR A 415 -37.86 -15.72 17.34
N GLU A 416 -37.59 -14.46 17.05
CA GLU A 416 -38.56 -13.49 16.52
C GLU A 416 -38.46 -13.35 14.99
N LEU A 417 -37.25 -13.50 14.44
CA LEU A 417 -36.94 -13.28 13.02
C LEU A 417 -36.64 -14.63 12.33
N PRO A 418 -37.56 -15.17 11.49
CA PRO A 418 -37.45 -16.53 10.95
C PRO A 418 -36.22 -16.77 10.06
N HIS A 419 -35.69 -15.72 9.41
CA HIS A 419 -34.55 -15.81 8.51
C HIS A 419 -33.22 -15.39 9.15
N LEU A 420 -33.22 -15.12 10.47
CA LEU A 420 -32.03 -14.86 11.25
C LEU A 420 -31.57 -16.16 11.92
N LYS A 421 -30.32 -16.56 11.67
CA LYS A 421 -29.68 -17.69 12.36
C LYS A 421 -28.47 -17.24 13.15
N VAL A 422 -28.29 -17.81 14.32
CA VAL A 422 -27.17 -17.51 15.20
C VAL A 422 -26.11 -18.58 15.06
N TYR A 423 -24.89 -18.12 14.81
CA TYR A 423 -23.69 -18.93 14.77
C TYR A 423 -22.67 -18.39 15.76
N THR A 424 -21.71 -19.23 16.11
CA THR A 424 -20.63 -18.86 17.02
C THR A 424 -19.31 -19.47 16.58
N MET A 425 -18.20 -18.80 16.91
CA MET A 425 -16.87 -19.38 16.76
C MET A 425 -16.63 -20.40 17.86
N GLN A 426 -16.31 -21.63 17.49
CA GLN A 426 -16.05 -22.72 18.43
C GLN A 426 -14.78 -22.46 19.25
N ILE A 427 -14.89 -22.83 20.51
CA ILE A 427 -13.84 -22.73 21.52
C ILE A 427 -13.75 -24.09 22.22
N SER A 428 -12.53 -24.51 22.56
CA SER A 428 -12.30 -25.66 23.44
C SER A 428 -11.49 -25.22 24.64
N ASP A 429 -11.75 -25.85 25.78
CA ASP A 429 -10.80 -25.83 26.89
C ASP A 429 -9.74 -26.91 26.63
N ASP A 430 -8.48 -26.60 26.92
CA ASP A 430 -7.41 -27.58 26.91
C ASP A 430 -7.42 -28.42 28.21
N LYS A 431 -6.49 -29.39 28.32
CA LYS A 431 -6.41 -30.25 29.51
C LYS A 431 -5.98 -29.51 30.79
N GLN A 432 -5.56 -28.26 30.69
CA GLN A 432 -5.04 -27.40 31.77
C GLN A 432 -6.00 -26.24 32.09
N GLY A 433 -7.13 -26.13 31.37
CA GLY A 433 -8.13 -25.07 31.53
C GLY A 433 -7.81 -23.78 30.77
N GLU A 434 -6.91 -23.82 29.79
CA GLU A 434 -6.66 -22.73 28.85
C GLU A 434 -7.60 -22.80 27.65
N ILE A 435 -7.99 -21.63 27.14
CA ILE A 435 -8.91 -21.50 26.02
C ILE A 435 -8.15 -21.64 24.70
N VAL A 436 -8.59 -22.57 23.85
CA VAL A 436 -8.09 -22.76 22.49
C VAL A 436 -9.19 -22.35 21.50
N PHE A 437 -8.87 -21.38 20.65
CA PHE A 437 -9.76 -20.97 19.55
C PHE A 437 -9.67 -21.99 18.42
N LEU A 438 -10.78 -22.66 18.10
CA LEU A 438 -10.81 -23.68 17.05
C LEU A 438 -10.99 -23.08 15.64
N HIS A 439 -11.27 -21.77 15.55
CA HIS A 439 -11.51 -21.02 14.32
C HIS A 439 -12.58 -21.63 13.39
N ARG A 440 -13.46 -22.47 13.95
CA ARG A 440 -14.58 -23.13 13.25
C ARG A 440 -15.89 -22.45 13.61
N VAL A 441 -16.68 -22.09 12.61
CA VAL A 441 -18.04 -21.59 12.76
C VAL A 441 -18.98 -22.77 13.04
N ALA A 442 -19.84 -22.65 14.03
CA ALA A 442 -20.86 -23.65 14.37
C ALA A 442 -22.21 -22.99 14.72
N PRO A 443 -23.34 -23.66 14.48
CA PRO A 443 -24.65 -23.16 14.90
C PRO A 443 -24.73 -22.98 16.41
N GLY A 444 -25.44 -21.94 16.85
CA GLY A 444 -25.71 -21.65 18.26
C GLY A 444 -25.10 -20.34 18.75
N CYS A 445 -25.29 -20.06 20.04
CA CYS A 445 -24.74 -18.91 20.74
C CYS A 445 -23.97 -19.41 21.97
N ILE A 446 -22.82 -18.80 22.27
CA ILE A 446 -22.12 -19.07 23.54
C ILE A 446 -22.72 -18.15 24.61
N GLY A 447 -23.19 -18.76 25.71
CA GLY A 447 -23.85 -18.06 26.81
C GLY A 447 -22.94 -17.35 27.81
N ARG A 448 -21.64 -17.18 27.53
CA ARG A 448 -20.68 -16.49 28.42
C ARG A 448 -19.70 -15.64 27.62
N SER A 449 -19.35 -14.48 28.17
CA SER A 449 -18.28 -13.63 27.63
C SER A 449 -16.92 -14.10 28.14
N TYR A 450 -15.98 -14.34 27.23
CA TYR A 450 -14.62 -14.79 27.57
C TYR A 450 -13.62 -13.64 27.75
N GLY A 451 -14.08 -12.39 27.83
CA GLY A 451 -13.20 -11.22 27.94
C GLY A 451 -12.20 -11.32 29.11
N VAL A 452 -12.66 -11.77 30.28
CA VAL A 452 -11.80 -11.96 31.47
C VAL A 452 -10.78 -13.10 31.26
N HIS A 453 -11.13 -14.13 30.50
CA HIS A 453 -10.21 -15.22 30.17
C HIS A 453 -9.16 -14.78 29.14
N VAL A 454 -9.54 -13.96 28.15
CA VAL A 454 -8.58 -13.36 27.20
C VAL A 454 -7.60 -12.45 27.96
N ALA A 455 -8.06 -11.71 28.96
CA ALA A 455 -7.20 -10.92 29.83
C ALA A 455 -6.18 -11.81 30.60
N LYS A 456 -6.62 -12.99 31.08
CA LYS A 456 -5.73 -13.99 31.68
C LYS A 456 -4.67 -14.50 30.70
N LEU A 457 -5.07 -14.83 29.47
CA LEU A 457 -4.14 -15.27 28.40
C LEU A 457 -3.14 -14.16 28.01
N ALA A 458 -3.55 -12.90 28.07
CA ALA A 458 -2.68 -11.75 27.86
C ALA A 458 -1.68 -11.51 29.01
N GLY A 459 -1.69 -12.35 30.06
CA GLY A 459 -0.76 -12.26 31.19
C GLY A 459 -1.20 -11.29 32.28
N MET A 460 -2.49 -10.94 32.36
CA MET A 460 -2.97 -10.05 33.43
C MET A 460 -2.76 -10.66 34.82
N PRO A 461 -2.40 -9.86 35.83
CA PRO A 461 -2.15 -10.35 37.19
C PRO A 461 -3.32 -11.18 37.74
N PRO A 462 -3.06 -12.36 38.36
CA PRO A 462 -4.12 -13.26 38.84
C PRO A 462 -5.12 -12.60 39.81
N GLY A 463 -4.67 -11.62 40.60
CA GLY A 463 -5.55 -10.85 41.49
C GLY A 463 -6.58 -10.01 40.74
N ILE A 464 -6.21 -9.42 39.60
CA ILE A 464 -7.12 -8.63 38.75
C ILE A 464 -8.09 -9.56 38.03
N VAL A 465 -7.60 -10.69 37.50
CA VAL A 465 -8.45 -11.69 36.83
C VAL A 465 -9.52 -12.20 37.78
N ARG A 466 -9.13 -12.62 38.99
CA ARG A 466 -10.08 -13.08 40.02
C ARG A 466 -11.13 -12.02 40.37
N ARG A 467 -10.70 -10.77 40.56
CA ARG A 467 -11.62 -9.68 40.83
C ARG A 467 -12.58 -9.41 39.68
N ALA A 468 -12.09 -9.47 38.44
CA ALA A 468 -12.92 -9.30 37.25
C ALA A 468 -13.95 -10.44 37.11
N GLU A 469 -13.60 -11.68 37.45
CA GLU A 469 -14.53 -12.82 37.50
C GLU A 469 -15.64 -12.60 38.55
N GLU A 470 -15.30 -12.13 39.76
CA GLU A 470 -16.29 -11.80 40.80
C GLU A 470 -17.25 -10.71 40.35
N VAL A 471 -16.73 -9.64 39.73
CA VAL A 471 -17.54 -8.53 39.21
C VAL A 471 -18.44 -9.01 38.08
N LEU A 472 -17.93 -9.84 37.17
CA LEU A 472 -18.70 -10.41 36.07
C LEU A 472 -19.85 -11.27 36.59
N GLN A 473 -19.61 -12.15 37.55
CA GLN A 473 -20.67 -12.96 38.18
C GLN A 473 -21.75 -12.10 38.84
N TYR A 474 -21.36 -10.99 39.47
CA TYR A 474 -22.32 -10.05 40.04
C TYR A 474 -23.19 -9.40 38.96
N LEU A 475 -22.59 -8.93 37.86
CA LEU A 475 -23.31 -8.31 36.75
C LEU A 475 -24.23 -9.30 36.01
N GLU A 476 -23.78 -10.54 35.79
CA GLU A 476 -24.58 -11.60 35.15
C GLU A 476 -25.75 -12.08 36.01
N SER A 477 -25.67 -11.93 37.34
CA SER A 477 -26.74 -12.35 38.26
C SER A 477 -28.00 -11.47 38.22
N GLY A 478 -28.04 -10.43 37.37
CA GLY A 478 -29.24 -9.62 37.13
C GLY A 478 -29.73 -8.83 38.33
N LYS A 479 -28.87 -8.56 39.33
CA LYS A 479 -29.18 -7.62 40.42
C LYS A 479 -29.09 -6.18 39.92
N ASP A 480 -30.03 -5.79 39.09
CA ASP A 480 -30.19 -4.39 38.69
C ASP A 480 -30.54 -3.52 39.92
N HIS A 481 -29.69 -2.51 40.13
CA HIS A 481 -30.07 -1.17 40.56
C HIS A 481 -31.01 -1.02 41.77
N ALA A 482 -30.62 -1.53 42.95
CA ALA A 482 -31.02 -0.93 44.22
C ALA A 482 -30.02 -1.25 45.34
N GLY A 483 -29.05 -0.35 45.56
CA GLY A 483 -28.48 -0.11 46.89
C GLY A 483 -27.62 -1.21 47.52
N THR A 484 -26.70 -1.85 46.80
CA THR A 484 -25.56 -2.52 47.45
C THR A 484 -24.27 -2.03 46.80
N GLN A 485 -23.47 -1.29 47.56
CA GLN A 485 -22.14 -0.86 47.14
C GLN A 485 -21.32 -2.10 46.78
N LEU A 486 -20.82 -2.17 45.55
CA LEU A 486 -19.62 -2.95 45.26
C LEU A 486 -18.57 -2.49 46.26
N VAL A 487 -18.27 -3.33 47.26
CA VAL A 487 -17.22 -3.01 48.23
C VAL A 487 -15.94 -2.87 47.43
N PHE A 488 -15.47 -1.64 47.25
CA PHE A 488 -14.14 -1.34 46.79
C PHE A 488 -13.20 -1.77 47.90
N ALA A 489 -12.86 -3.06 47.95
CA ALA A 489 -11.72 -3.51 48.71
C ALA A 489 -10.51 -2.77 48.13
N GLN A 490 -9.98 -1.81 48.89
CA GLN A 490 -8.72 -1.17 48.55
C GLN A 490 -7.68 -2.27 48.39
N ASN A 491 -7.06 -2.30 47.21
CA ASN A 491 -5.95 -3.20 46.96
C ASN A 491 -4.85 -2.92 48.00
N GLY A 492 -4.55 -3.94 48.81
CA GLY A 492 -3.34 -4.03 49.62
C GLY A 492 -3.46 -3.38 51.00
N HIS A 493 -3.69 -4.22 52.01
CA HIS A 493 -2.76 -4.42 53.13
C HIS A 493 -3.24 -5.65 53.90
N THR A 494 -2.59 -6.78 53.64
CA THR A 494 -2.60 -7.91 54.57
C THR A 494 -2.00 -7.47 55.90
N GLU A 495 -2.72 -7.73 56.98
CA GLU A 495 -2.20 -7.75 58.35
C GLU A 495 -0.95 -8.63 58.38
N GLU A 496 0.23 -8.01 58.50
CA GLU A 496 1.43 -8.49 59.19
C GLU A 496 2.64 -7.69 58.69
N ALA A 497 2.95 -6.60 59.38
CA ALA A 497 4.29 -6.12 59.71
C ALA A 497 4.21 -4.63 60.04
N LEU A 498 4.35 -4.30 61.33
CA LEU A 498 5.28 -3.29 61.84
C LEU A 498 4.95 -3.06 63.31
N GLN A 499 5.46 -3.97 64.11
CA GLN A 499 5.77 -3.74 65.51
C GLN A 499 6.88 -2.69 65.54
N TYR A 500 6.57 -1.43 65.88
CA TYR A 500 7.39 -0.56 66.74
C TYR A 500 6.70 0.79 66.99
N ALA A 501 6.24 0.94 68.23
CA ALA A 501 6.20 2.15 69.06
C ALA A 501 5.76 3.49 68.45
N LEU A 502 4.50 3.87 68.71
CA LEU A 502 4.15 5.25 69.08
C LEU A 502 3.09 5.24 70.20
N THR A 503 3.47 5.83 71.33
CA THR A 503 2.62 6.15 72.49
C THR A 503 1.56 7.22 72.17
N PRO A 504 0.45 7.29 72.92
CA PRO A 504 -0.77 7.96 72.50
C PRO A 504 -0.96 9.36 73.12
N SER A 505 -1.81 10.17 72.49
CA SER A 505 -2.56 11.25 73.15
C SER A 505 -3.76 11.60 72.26
N ASN A 506 -4.96 11.14 72.63
CA ASN A 506 -6.02 11.87 73.36
C ASN A 506 -6.86 12.77 72.43
N ASP A 507 -8.12 12.39 72.20
CA ASP A 507 -9.36 13.09 72.66
C ASP A 507 -9.67 14.34 71.81
N GLU A 508 -10.88 14.68 71.34
CA GLU A 508 -12.28 14.36 71.63
C GLU A 508 -13.08 14.89 70.41
N GLY A 509 -14.26 14.38 70.05
CA GLY A 509 -15.47 15.20 70.27
C GLY A 509 -16.36 15.34 69.02
N LYS A 510 -17.62 14.89 69.16
CA LYS A 510 -18.73 14.73 68.19
C LYS A 510 -19.38 16.02 67.61
N MET A 511 -20.18 15.83 66.55
CA MET A 511 -21.57 16.33 66.25
C MET A 511 -21.75 17.21 64.99
N VAL A 512 -22.48 16.74 63.96
CA VAL A 512 -23.93 16.90 63.58
C VAL A 512 -24.28 18.27 62.94
N ALA A 513 -25.03 18.19 61.83
CA ALA A 513 -25.37 19.25 60.86
C ALA A 513 -26.75 19.91 61.05
N ASP A 514 -26.91 21.12 60.50
CA ASP A 514 -28.11 21.76 59.90
C ASP A 514 -27.68 23.19 59.46
N GLY A 515 -28.22 23.95 58.50
CA GLY A 515 -29.41 23.91 57.65
C GLY A 515 -29.75 25.36 57.22
N ASN A 516 -29.42 25.75 55.98
CA ASN A 516 -29.94 26.86 55.14
C ASN A 516 -30.10 28.34 55.64
N SER A 517 -29.43 29.29 54.96
CA SER A 517 -30.02 30.45 54.21
C SER A 517 -29.30 31.82 54.34
N GLN A 518 -28.92 32.38 53.18
CA GLN A 518 -28.87 33.79 52.75
C GLN A 518 -27.77 34.79 53.23
N TYR A 519 -27.45 35.68 52.27
CA TYR A 519 -26.28 36.56 52.08
C TYR A 519 -26.10 37.76 53.05
N LYS A 520 -24.85 38.06 53.46
CA LYS A 520 -24.14 39.35 53.20
C LYS A 520 -22.71 39.42 53.80
N ALA A 521 -21.79 39.87 52.94
CA ALA A 521 -20.56 40.67 53.11
C ALA A 521 -19.70 40.60 54.39
N GLY A 522 -18.40 40.31 54.22
CA GLY A 522 -17.35 40.68 55.17
C GLY A 522 -16.04 39.87 55.03
N GLU A 523 -15.07 40.46 54.33
CA GLU A 523 -13.61 40.43 54.54
C GLU A 523 -12.83 39.15 54.96
N ASN A 524 -11.79 38.89 54.14
CA ASN A 524 -10.46 38.37 54.47
C ASN A 524 -10.25 36.87 54.79
N GLY A 525 -9.53 36.20 53.88
CA GLY A 525 -8.30 35.49 54.27
C GLY A 525 -8.26 33.94 54.19
N GLN A 526 -7.92 33.44 52.99
CA GLN A 526 -6.98 32.34 52.71
C GLN A 526 -7.24 30.86 53.09
N HIS A 527 -7.06 30.01 52.04
CA HIS A 527 -6.76 28.56 51.95
C HIS A 527 -7.87 27.52 52.20
N ASN A 528 -8.33 26.80 51.16
CA ASN A 528 -7.78 25.51 50.67
C ASN A 528 -8.55 24.96 49.43
N LEU A 529 -7.98 23.90 48.83
CA LEU A 529 -8.54 22.93 47.85
C LEU A 529 -10.03 22.55 48.12
N GLU A 530 -10.91 22.11 47.20
CA GLU A 530 -10.81 21.12 46.12
C GLU A 530 -12.17 21.05 45.35
N ALA A 531 -12.19 20.59 44.08
CA ALA A 531 -13.33 19.97 43.31
C ALA A 531 -14.62 20.81 43.05
N ALA A 532 -15.37 20.74 41.93
CA ALA A 532 -15.39 19.94 40.70
C ALA A 532 -16.32 20.60 39.64
N TYR A 533 -16.15 20.16 38.38
CA TYR A 533 -17.16 20.07 37.30
C TYR A 533 -17.73 21.34 36.64
N ASN A 534 -17.30 21.62 35.39
CA ASN A 534 -18.13 21.48 34.17
C ASN A 534 -17.40 22.01 32.91
N ALA A 535 -17.58 21.30 31.79
CA ALA A 535 -17.15 21.63 30.42
C ALA A 535 -18.01 22.78 29.82
N PRO A 536 -17.90 23.17 28.52
CA PRO A 536 -16.78 23.21 27.55
C PRO A 536 -16.58 24.61 26.90
N TYR A 537 -15.52 24.78 26.11
CA TYR A 537 -15.33 25.74 24.99
C TYR A 537 -15.63 27.25 25.20
N SER A 538 -14.58 28.10 25.20
CA SER A 538 -14.32 29.14 24.18
C SER A 538 -13.42 30.30 24.68
N ALA A 539 -12.48 30.68 23.80
CA ALA A 539 -11.84 32.00 23.62
C ALA A 539 -11.00 32.66 24.76
N GLN A 540 -9.71 32.78 24.44
CA GLN A 540 -8.89 34.01 24.48
C GLN A 540 -8.16 34.48 25.77
N VAL A 541 -6.81 34.38 25.68
CA VAL A 541 -5.71 35.34 26.02
C VAL A 541 -5.70 35.91 27.47
N VAL A 542 -4.65 35.81 28.30
CA VAL A 542 -3.31 36.49 28.26
C VAL A 542 -2.49 35.87 29.41
N ALA A 543 -1.45 35.08 29.16
CA ALA A 543 -0.01 35.43 29.14
C ALA A 543 0.60 36.05 30.43
N THR A 544 1.51 35.30 31.07
CA THR A 544 2.87 35.68 31.57
C THR A 544 3.48 34.40 32.20
N SER A 545 4.70 33.91 31.97
CA SER A 545 5.81 34.23 31.07
C SER A 545 6.75 33.00 30.94
N LYS A 546 7.25 32.75 29.72
CA LYS A 546 8.51 32.07 29.32
C LYS A 546 8.75 30.56 29.61
N SER A 547 7.91 29.70 29.04
CA SER A 547 8.38 28.57 28.20
C SER A 547 7.36 28.42 27.06
N ARG A 548 7.80 28.42 25.80
CA ARG A 548 6.90 28.59 24.64
C ARG A 548 6.47 27.28 23.99
N TYR A 549 6.84 26.15 24.58
CA TYR A 549 6.58 24.82 24.07
C TYR A 549 6.17 23.92 25.24
N ALA A 550 5.03 23.25 25.10
CA ALA A 550 4.61 22.20 26.01
C ALA A 550 5.27 20.90 25.55
N TRP A 551 6.44 20.61 26.11
CA TRP A 551 7.19 19.38 25.81
C TRP A 551 6.46 18.15 26.36
N GLN A 552 6.30 17.11 25.55
CA GLN A 552 5.58 15.90 25.95
C GLN A 552 6.50 14.84 26.56
N SER A 553 7.75 14.77 26.09
CA SER A 553 8.80 13.89 26.61
C SER A 553 9.73 14.60 27.60
N GLU A 554 10.21 13.87 28.61
CA GLU A 554 11.20 14.40 29.56
C GLU A 554 12.56 14.61 28.90
N GLU A 555 12.96 13.71 28.00
CA GLU A 555 14.16 13.83 27.16
C GLU A 555 14.15 15.14 26.35
N ALA A 556 13.04 15.51 25.69
CA ALA A 556 12.97 16.76 24.95
C ALA A 556 13.05 18.00 25.85
N ARG A 557 12.48 17.95 27.07
CA ARG A 557 12.61 19.04 28.06
C ARG A 557 14.05 19.25 28.47
N PHE A 558 14.75 18.15 28.73
CA PHE A 558 16.15 18.18 29.16
C PHE A 558 17.05 18.75 28.06
N VAL A 559 16.91 18.26 26.83
CA VAL A 559 17.68 18.71 25.66
C VAL A 559 17.38 20.18 25.34
N ALA A 560 16.12 20.62 25.38
CA ALA A 560 15.76 22.01 25.13
C ALA A 560 16.40 22.97 26.15
N HIS A 561 16.43 22.58 27.42
CA HIS A 561 17.06 23.36 28.48
C HIS A 561 18.58 23.42 28.32
N ALA A 562 19.22 22.32 27.92
CA ALA A 562 20.66 22.29 27.62
C ALA A 562 21.02 23.22 26.44
N LEU A 563 20.23 23.19 25.35
CA LEU A 563 20.43 24.03 24.16
C LEU A 563 20.22 25.53 24.41
N GLU A 564 19.34 25.89 25.34
CA GLU A 564 19.15 27.28 25.76
C GLU A 564 20.31 27.81 26.61
N GLN A 565 20.98 26.94 27.39
CA GLN A 565 22.13 27.31 28.21
C GLN A 565 23.46 27.31 27.45
N SER A 566 23.62 26.46 26.43
CA SER A 566 24.89 26.30 25.70
C SER A 566 25.08 27.24 24.50
N ASN A 567 24.12 28.14 24.24
CA ASN A 567 24.11 29.07 23.09
C ASN A 567 24.25 28.34 21.73
N GLY A 568 23.79 27.09 21.64
CA GLY A 568 23.66 26.34 20.39
C GLY A 568 24.97 25.87 19.75
N ARG A 569 25.91 25.32 20.53
CA ARG A 569 27.10 24.64 19.95
C ARG A 569 26.70 23.31 19.30
N GLU A 570 27.30 22.99 18.16
CA GLU A 570 26.99 21.80 17.35
C GLU A 570 27.22 20.46 18.07
N SER A 571 28.07 20.43 19.11
CA SER A 571 28.40 19.22 19.88
C SER A 571 27.23 18.61 20.65
N ASP A 572 26.13 19.35 20.86
CA ASP A 572 24.99 18.88 21.65
C ASP A 572 23.96 18.11 20.81
N LEU A 573 24.08 18.14 19.47
CA LEU A 573 23.17 17.44 18.54
C LEU A 573 23.35 15.92 18.55
N ASP A 574 24.57 15.44 18.80
CA ASP A 574 24.88 14.00 18.85
C ASP A 574 24.29 13.31 20.09
N SER A 575 23.81 14.08 21.08
CA SER A 575 23.19 13.56 22.30
C SER A 575 21.67 13.37 22.21
N ILE A 576 21.05 13.72 21.08
CA ILE A 576 19.60 13.66 20.91
C ILE A 576 19.19 12.28 20.40
N ASP A 577 18.57 11.48 21.27
CA ASP A 577 17.87 10.26 20.84
C ASP A 577 16.51 10.62 20.23
N LEU A 578 16.47 10.73 18.90
CA LEU A 578 15.26 11.03 18.14
C LEU A 578 14.19 9.95 18.28
N CYS A 579 14.54 8.72 18.65
CA CYS A 579 13.59 7.62 18.83
C CYS A 579 12.87 7.70 20.19
N ALA A 580 13.40 8.47 21.15
CA ALA A 580 12.83 8.62 22.49
C ALA A 580 11.88 9.83 22.63
N ILE A 581 11.69 10.63 21.57
CA ILE A 581 10.87 11.85 21.61
C ILE A 581 9.72 11.81 20.62
N THR A 582 8.65 12.56 20.89
CA THR A 582 7.52 12.64 19.97
C THR A 582 7.87 13.47 18.73
N PRO A 583 7.22 13.23 17.57
CA PRO A 583 7.46 14.02 16.37
C PRO A 583 7.26 15.53 16.55
N LEU A 584 6.32 15.92 17.42
CA LEU A 584 6.05 17.32 17.74
C LEU A 584 7.18 17.94 18.57
N ASP A 585 7.71 17.20 19.55
CA ASP A 585 8.87 17.62 20.33
C ASP A 585 10.13 17.75 19.44
N ALA A 586 10.32 16.83 18.48
CA ALA A 586 11.41 16.90 17.51
C ALA A 586 11.35 18.17 16.64
N LEU A 587 10.16 18.52 16.14
CA LEU A 587 9.94 19.75 15.36
C LEU A 587 10.15 21.02 16.20
N ASN A 588 9.72 21.02 17.46
CA ASN A 588 9.95 22.13 18.38
C ASN A 588 11.44 22.31 18.69
N LEU A 589 12.20 21.21 18.89
CA LEU A 589 13.65 21.25 19.07
C LEU A 589 14.37 21.82 17.84
N LEU A 590 14.01 21.36 16.64
CA LEU A 590 14.55 21.89 15.37
C LEU A 590 14.34 23.39 15.23
N PHE A 591 13.16 23.89 15.61
CA PHE A 591 12.87 25.32 15.59
C PHE A 591 13.72 26.11 16.59
N VAL A 592 13.94 25.58 17.81
CA VAL A 592 14.81 26.20 18.82
C VAL A 592 16.25 26.28 18.31
N ILE A 593 16.76 25.22 17.68
CA ILE A 593 18.10 25.16 17.09
C ILE A 593 18.25 26.19 15.96
N GLN A 594 17.27 26.26 15.04
CA GLN A 594 17.28 27.22 13.93
C GLN A 594 17.29 28.68 14.44
N LYS A 595 16.52 28.96 15.49
CA LYS A 595 16.45 30.29 16.11
C LYS A 595 17.77 30.69 16.78
N ASN A 596 18.47 29.76 17.41
CA ASN A 596 19.76 30.03 18.06
C ASN A 596 20.90 30.19 17.04
N ARG A 597 20.87 29.45 15.92
CA ARG A 597 21.81 29.64 14.80
C ARG A 597 21.71 31.01 14.12
N ASN A 598 20.53 31.64 14.12
CA ASN A 598 20.33 32.98 13.57
C ASN A 598 20.71 34.13 14.53
N LYS A 599 21.16 33.81 15.76
CA LYS A 599 21.57 34.79 16.77
C LYS A 599 23.09 34.89 16.97
N ASN A 600 23.84 33.93 16.46
CA ASN A 600 25.30 33.96 16.32
C ASN A 600 25.64 34.31 14.87
#